data_AF-A0A419YJF3-F1
#
_entry.id   AF-A0A419YJF3-F1
#
_cell.length_a   1.000
_cell.length_b   1.000
_cell.length_c   1.000
_cell.angle_alpha   90.00
_cell.angle_beta   90.00
_cell.angle_gamma   90.00
#
_symmetry.space_group_name_H-M   'P 1'
#
loop_
_entity.id
_entity.type
_entity.pdbx_description
1 polymer ?
#
loop_
_entity_poly.entity_id
_entity_poly.type
_entity_poly.pdbx_seq_one_letter_code
_entity_poly.pdbx_strand_id
1 'polypeptide(L)'
;MTLNISGALHWRTVATWIAAVAFIAAAATTVSPAPAHAIATAVNLGAADSFAVLGGQSVTNTGPSVITGDVGVSPGTSITGLLPSQVNGSIHQTDALAAQAQTDLTTAYNAAAGQAKDFDLTSPGDLGGQTLGPGVYKATSSINLTGTLTLDAHGDPNAVWVFQIGSTLITASNSHVLLTNGAAPCNVFWQVGSSATIGTDTTFVGNIMTLASIGMQTGASLDGRALAQTAGSVTLDTNRITRATCAVGTTGGTGGATTTGGVVAGTTTGGLIAGTTGGTATGGTTGGVVAGTTTGGGTGGALGGLLGGVLTTGGTTGGVLGGVIAGSTGGTGGATTGGGTTGGTTGGGDHGGEHGGDHGDHGDHGGDHGDHGGEHGGDHGDHGGEHGGDQGGDCGCDESGSW
;
A
#
# COMPACT_ATOMS: atom_id res chain seq x y z
N MET A 1 53.36 27.99 -92.75
CA MET A 1 52.03 27.36 -92.63
C MET A 1 51.22 28.26 -91.68
N THR A 2 50.37 29.18 -92.16
CA THR A 2 48.95 28.97 -92.52
C THR A 2 48.19 28.23 -91.40
N LEU A 3 47.15 28.75 -90.74
CA LEU A 3 46.08 29.65 -91.16
C LEU A 3 45.39 30.31 -89.95
N ASN A 4 44.88 31.52 -90.20
CA ASN A 4 43.88 32.24 -89.42
C ASN A 4 42.50 31.86 -90.02
N ILE A 5 41.50 31.49 -89.19
CA ILE A 5 40.10 31.34 -89.65
C ILE A 5 39.15 31.95 -88.61
N SER A 6 38.48 33.00 -89.07
CA SER A 6 37.30 33.64 -88.49
C SER A 6 36.02 32.83 -88.75
N GLY A 7 35.00 33.03 -87.90
CA GLY A 7 33.63 33.23 -88.41
C GLY A 7 32.60 32.09 -88.27
N ALA A 8 31.79 32.22 -87.22
CA ALA A 8 30.33 32.37 -87.27
C ALA A 8 29.39 31.26 -87.84
N LEU A 9 28.56 30.76 -86.90
CA LEU A 9 27.08 30.71 -86.88
C LEU A 9 26.24 29.63 -87.63
N HIS A 10 25.29 29.08 -86.84
CA HIS A 10 24.04 28.35 -87.17
C HIS A 10 24.20 26.89 -87.65
N TRP A 11 23.38 25.90 -87.25
CA TRP A 11 21.92 25.89 -87.12
C TRP A 11 21.45 24.59 -86.38
N ARG A 12 20.59 24.75 -85.35
CA ARG A 12 19.65 23.77 -84.73
C ARG A 12 20.08 22.33 -84.38
N THR A 13 19.94 21.99 -83.09
CA THR A 13 18.90 21.03 -82.65
C THR A 13 18.28 21.49 -81.33
N VAL A 14 16.96 21.57 -81.33
CA VAL A 14 16.11 21.75 -80.17
C VAL A 14 16.05 20.42 -79.44
N ALA A 15 16.38 20.38 -78.15
CA ALA A 15 15.80 19.44 -77.20
C ALA A 15 15.90 20.04 -75.79
N THR A 16 14.75 20.51 -75.31
CA THR A 16 14.33 20.51 -73.89
C THR A 16 15.06 19.43 -73.09
N TRP A 17 15.61 19.68 -71.90
CA TRP A 17 14.86 19.78 -70.65
C TRP A 17 15.63 20.59 -69.60
N ILE A 18 14.89 21.45 -68.91
CA ILE A 18 15.26 22.17 -67.70
C ILE A 18 15.42 21.11 -66.58
N ALA A 19 16.64 20.78 -66.19
CA ALA A 19 16.89 20.07 -64.93
C ALA A 19 16.93 21.13 -63.82
N ALA A 20 15.74 21.39 -63.29
CA ALA A 20 15.51 22.31 -62.19
C ALA A 20 16.33 21.93 -60.96
N VAL A 21 16.86 22.98 -60.34
CA VAL A 21 17.40 23.05 -58.98
C VAL A 21 16.47 22.34 -58.01
N ALA A 22 16.94 21.25 -57.40
CA ALA A 22 16.37 20.66 -56.21
C ALA A 22 17.48 20.04 -55.35
N PHE A 23 18.33 20.91 -54.78
CA PHE A 23 19.11 20.55 -53.60
C PHE A 23 18.13 20.42 -52.44
N ILE A 24 17.50 19.25 -52.29
CA ILE A 24 16.73 18.91 -51.10
C ILE A 24 17.75 18.73 -49.99
N ALA A 25 17.92 19.78 -49.17
CA ALA A 25 18.53 19.64 -47.87
C ALA A 25 17.62 18.74 -47.04
N ALA A 26 17.91 17.44 -47.04
CA ALA A 26 17.35 16.50 -46.10
C ALA A 26 17.94 16.85 -44.72
N ALA A 27 17.33 17.83 -44.05
CA ALA A 27 17.51 18.03 -42.63
C ALA A 27 16.96 16.77 -41.95
N ALA A 28 17.85 15.82 -41.66
CA ALA A 28 17.56 14.69 -40.81
C ALA A 28 17.22 15.24 -39.43
N THR A 29 15.95 15.49 -39.17
CA THR A 29 15.44 15.72 -37.83
C THR A 29 15.64 14.41 -37.08
N THR A 30 16.76 14.31 -36.36
CA THR A 30 16.94 13.29 -35.33
C THR A 30 15.88 13.55 -34.28
N VAL A 31 14.73 12.87 -34.41
CA VAL A 31 13.77 12.74 -33.32
C VAL A 31 14.50 11.91 -32.27
N SER A 32 15.17 12.59 -31.34
CA SER A 32 15.62 11.97 -30.11
C SER A 32 14.35 11.39 -29.47
N PRO A 33 14.26 10.07 -29.22
CA PRO A 33 13.15 9.58 -28.42
C PRO A 33 13.21 10.31 -27.09
N ALA A 34 12.21 11.14 -26.81
CA ALA A 34 12.05 11.69 -25.47
C ALA A 34 11.92 10.49 -24.53
N PRO A 35 12.63 10.49 -23.39
CA PRO A 35 12.39 9.46 -22.38
C PRO A 35 10.89 9.47 -22.07
N ALA A 36 10.22 8.33 -22.29
CA ALA A 36 8.86 8.16 -21.84
C ALA A 36 8.90 8.05 -20.31
N HIS A 37 8.66 9.16 -19.62
CA HIS A 37 8.46 9.15 -18.18
C HIS A 37 7.15 8.41 -17.90
N ALA A 38 7.23 7.30 -17.18
CA ALA A 38 6.08 6.59 -16.69
C ALA A 38 5.60 7.34 -15.45
N ILE A 39 4.75 8.36 -15.66
CA ILE A 39 4.19 9.19 -14.58
C ILE A 39 3.72 8.27 -13.44
N ALA A 40 4.22 8.55 -12.23
CA ALA A 40 3.85 7.81 -11.05
C ALA A 40 2.32 7.72 -10.91
N THR A 41 1.86 6.53 -10.54
CA THR A 41 0.43 6.28 -10.33
C THR A 41 0.14 6.20 -8.84
N ALA A 42 -1.02 6.73 -8.42
CA ALA A 42 -1.43 6.67 -7.03
C ALA A 42 -1.54 5.21 -6.57
N VAL A 43 -1.01 4.91 -5.39
CA VAL A 43 -1.02 3.56 -4.82
C VAL A 43 -2.30 3.38 -4.02
N ASN A 44 -3.10 2.36 -4.36
CA ASN A 44 -4.30 2.03 -3.62
C ASN A 44 -3.95 1.33 -2.31
N LEU A 45 -4.28 1.96 -1.17
CA LEU A 45 -4.01 1.44 0.18
C LEU A 45 -5.08 0.46 0.69
N GLY A 46 -6.22 0.31 0.00
CA GLY A 46 -7.31 -0.54 0.44
C GLY A 46 -7.78 -0.21 1.86
N ALA A 47 -7.99 -1.23 2.69
CA ALA A 47 -8.35 -1.07 4.10
C ALA A 47 -7.27 -0.35 4.94
N ALA A 48 -6.01 -0.34 4.51
CA ALA A 48 -4.97 0.45 5.18
C ALA A 48 -5.18 1.96 5.02
N ASP A 49 -6.05 2.40 4.09
CA ASP A 49 -6.33 3.80 3.86
C ASP A 49 -6.86 4.49 5.12
N SER A 50 -7.67 3.85 5.97
CA SER A 50 -8.21 4.49 7.17
C SER A 50 -7.20 4.63 8.31
N PHE A 51 -6.08 3.91 8.26
CA PHE A 51 -5.07 3.90 9.32
C PHE A 51 -4.09 5.06 9.18
N ALA A 52 -3.92 5.81 10.27
CA ALA A 52 -2.78 6.73 10.43
C ALA A 52 -1.53 5.96 10.87
N VAL A 53 -1.71 4.92 11.69
CA VAL A 53 -0.63 4.07 12.20
C VAL A 53 -1.05 2.61 12.10
N LEU A 54 -0.24 1.78 11.44
CA LEU A 54 -0.46 0.34 11.36
C LEU A 54 0.87 -0.38 11.62
N GLY A 55 0.92 -1.21 12.65
CA GLY A 55 2.07 -2.06 12.97
C GLY A 55 1.80 -3.53 12.63
N GLY A 56 2.85 -4.25 12.21
CA GLY A 56 2.81 -5.70 12.08
C GLY A 56 2.87 -6.40 13.43
N GLN A 57 3.91 -6.10 14.18
CA GLN A 57 4.25 -6.77 15.43
C GLN A 57 3.80 -5.98 16.66
N SER A 58 3.97 -4.66 16.64
CA SER A 58 3.55 -3.79 17.74
C SER A 58 3.37 -2.34 17.32
N VAL A 59 2.61 -1.59 18.12
CA VAL A 59 2.63 -0.12 18.15
C VAL A 59 3.00 0.31 19.57
N THR A 60 4.06 1.09 19.72
CA THR A 60 4.51 1.61 21.02
C THR A 60 4.52 3.13 20.98
N ASN A 61 3.98 3.77 22.01
CA ASN A 61 3.98 5.21 22.16
C ASN A 61 4.62 5.63 23.48
N THR A 62 5.49 6.63 23.42
CA THR A 62 6.01 7.37 24.58
C THR A 62 5.50 8.81 24.52
N GLY A 63 5.09 9.36 25.67
CA GLY A 63 4.68 10.76 25.74
C GLY A 63 3.35 11.10 25.03
N PRO A 64 3.01 12.40 24.98
CA PRO A 64 1.70 12.88 24.53
C PRO A 64 1.63 13.03 23.00
N SER A 65 1.63 11.92 22.27
CA SER A 65 1.28 11.90 20.84
C SER A 65 -0.19 12.27 20.59
N VAL A 66 -0.49 12.77 19.39
CA VAL A 66 -1.84 13.01 18.88
C VAL A 66 -1.97 12.44 17.46
N ILE A 67 -2.84 11.45 17.31
CA ILE A 67 -3.05 10.70 16.07
C ILE A 67 -4.46 11.01 15.54
N THR A 68 -4.58 11.35 14.27
CA THR A 68 -5.86 11.56 13.58
C THR A 68 -5.99 10.55 12.46
N GLY A 69 -6.89 9.58 12.64
CA GLY A 69 -7.00 8.34 11.87
C GLY A 69 -6.87 7.11 12.77
N ASP A 70 -7.14 5.94 12.20
CA ASP A 70 -7.18 4.70 12.97
C ASP A 70 -5.75 4.23 13.34
N VAL A 71 -5.64 3.51 14.45
CA VAL A 71 -4.40 2.85 14.88
C VAL A 71 -4.63 1.35 14.93
N GLY A 72 -3.74 0.56 14.35
CA GLY A 72 -3.90 -0.88 14.31
C GLY A 72 -2.62 -1.68 14.53
N VAL A 73 -2.81 -2.91 14.99
CA VAL A 73 -1.76 -3.94 14.97
C VAL A 73 -2.32 -5.29 14.53
N SER A 74 -1.62 -5.96 13.61
CA SER A 74 -1.91 -7.34 13.20
C SER A 74 -0.70 -7.91 12.43
N PRO A 75 -0.33 -9.19 12.56
CA PRO A 75 -0.90 -10.20 13.46
C PRO A 75 -0.45 -10.04 14.92
N GLY A 76 0.48 -9.11 15.18
CA GLY A 76 0.89 -8.75 16.53
C GLY A 76 -0.30 -8.32 17.39
N THR A 77 -0.11 -8.39 18.70
CA THR A 77 -1.16 -8.16 19.70
C THR A 77 -0.84 -6.99 20.62
N SER A 78 0.27 -6.28 20.40
CA SER A 78 0.77 -5.29 21.35
C SER A 78 0.55 -3.86 20.86
N ILE A 79 -0.26 -3.11 21.62
CA ILE A 79 -0.32 -1.64 21.57
C ILE A 79 -0.01 -1.15 22.98
N THR A 80 1.10 -0.42 23.16
CA THR A 80 1.58 -0.01 24.50
C THR A 80 1.85 1.48 24.58
N GLY A 81 1.58 2.08 25.75
CA GLY A 81 1.83 3.50 26.02
C GLY A 81 0.95 4.49 25.24
N LEU A 82 0.00 4.00 24.44
CA LEU A 82 -0.98 4.80 23.71
C LEU A 82 -2.29 4.88 24.51
N LEU A 83 -2.71 6.09 24.85
CA LEU A 83 -3.99 6.35 25.51
C LEU A 83 -5.09 6.56 24.46
N PRO A 84 -6.32 6.08 24.68
CA PRO A 84 -7.42 6.30 23.74
C PRO A 84 -7.70 7.78 23.41
N SER A 85 -7.49 8.70 24.37
CA SER A 85 -7.65 10.14 24.15
C SER A 85 -6.66 10.75 23.17
N GLN A 86 -5.59 10.03 22.83
CA GLN A 86 -4.58 10.45 21.85
C GLN A 86 -4.98 10.07 20.43
N VAL A 87 -6.02 9.27 20.24
CA VAL A 87 -6.45 8.75 18.93
C VAL A 87 -7.80 9.36 18.56
N ASN A 88 -7.80 10.22 17.55
CA ASN A 88 -9.00 10.69 16.88
C ASN A 88 -9.34 9.74 15.72
N GLY A 89 -9.80 8.55 16.08
CA GLY A 89 -10.04 7.39 15.23
C GLY A 89 -10.36 6.17 16.10
N SER A 90 -10.35 4.98 15.51
CA SER A 90 -10.53 3.71 16.23
C SER A 90 -9.20 2.99 16.46
N ILE A 91 -9.12 2.21 17.54
CA ILE A 91 -7.98 1.33 17.83
C ILE A 91 -8.37 -0.11 17.48
N HIS A 92 -7.63 -0.72 16.56
CA HIS A 92 -7.87 -2.06 16.02
C HIS A 92 -6.72 -3.01 16.42
N GLN A 93 -6.90 -3.74 17.51
CA GLN A 93 -5.90 -4.66 18.02
C GLN A 93 -6.24 -6.10 17.63
N THR A 94 -5.55 -6.61 16.60
CA THR A 94 -5.68 -8.00 16.12
C THR A 94 -7.10 -8.35 15.66
N ASP A 95 -7.86 -7.37 15.15
CA ASP A 95 -9.20 -7.61 14.60
C ASP A 95 -9.17 -7.86 13.09
N ALA A 96 -10.36 -8.14 12.53
CA ALA A 96 -10.51 -8.42 11.10
C ALA A 96 -10.12 -7.24 10.21
N LEU A 97 -10.35 -5.99 10.66
CA LEU A 97 -10.02 -4.81 9.88
C LEU A 97 -8.51 -4.58 9.85
N ALA A 98 -7.82 -4.70 10.99
CA ALA A 98 -6.36 -4.62 11.06
C ALA A 98 -5.68 -5.74 10.25
N ALA A 99 -6.24 -6.96 10.26
CA ALA A 99 -5.76 -8.07 9.44
C ALA A 99 -5.94 -7.81 7.93
N GLN A 100 -7.09 -7.28 7.53
CA GLN A 100 -7.31 -6.90 6.14
C GLN A 100 -6.40 -5.74 5.71
N ALA A 101 -6.22 -4.73 6.58
CA ALA A 101 -5.34 -3.60 6.34
C ALA A 101 -3.88 -4.03 6.11
N GLN A 102 -3.38 -5.04 6.85
CA GLN A 102 -2.04 -5.59 6.59
C GLN A 102 -1.93 -6.28 5.22
N THR A 103 -2.97 -7.03 4.83
CA THR A 103 -3.02 -7.69 3.51
C THR A 103 -3.01 -6.65 2.37
N ASP A 104 -3.81 -5.59 2.54
CA ASP A 104 -3.90 -4.52 1.55
C ASP A 104 -2.62 -3.67 1.53
N LEU A 105 -1.99 -3.45 2.69
CA LEU A 105 -0.67 -2.82 2.78
C LEU A 105 0.40 -3.60 2.02
N THR A 106 0.43 -4.94 2.13
CA THR A 106 1.35 -5.76 1.34
C THR A 106 1.10 -5.58 -0.16
N THR A 107 -0.17 -5.51 -0.57
CA THR A 107 -0.53 -5.26 -1.98
C THR A 107 -0.07 -3.88 -2.44
N ALA A 108 -0.34 -2.84 -1.64
CA ALA A 108 0.08 -1.46 -1.90
C ALA A 108 1.60 -1.33 -1.99
N TYR A 109 2.33 -1.94 -1.05
CA TYR A 109 3.79 -1.96 -1.03
C TYR A 109 4.35 -2.58 -2.32
N ASN A 110 3.82 -3.73 -2.74
CA ASN A 110 4.26 -4.40 -3.96
C ASN A 110 3.90 -3.61 -5.22
N ALA A 111 2.72 -2.97 -5.25
CA ALA A 111 2.32 -2.09 -6.35
C ALA A 111 3.26 -0.88 -6.47
N ALA A 112 3.62 -0.24 -5.35
CA ALA A 112 4.59 0.86 -5.32
C ALA A 112 5.98 0.41 -5.78
N ALA A 113 6.48 -0.73 -5.27
CA ALA A 113 7.77 -1.30 -5.64
C ALA A 113 7.84 -1.73 -7.12
N GLY A 114 6.71 -2.12 -7.70
CA GLY A 114 6.58 -2.60 -9.08
C GLY A 114 6.44 -1.50 -10.13
N GLN A 115 6.23 -0.24 -9.74
CA GLN A 115 6.16 0.85 -10.72
C GLN A 115 7.51 1.03 -11.44
N ALA A 116 7.45 1.32 -12.74
CA ALA A 116 8.64 1.62 -13.53
C ALA A 116 9.30 2.90 -13.00
N LYS A 117 10.63 2.89 -12.83
CA LYS A 117 11.36 4.09 -12.37
C LYS A 117 11.39 5.17 -13.46
N ASP A 118 11.27 6.42 -13.04
CA ASP A 118 11.54 7.60 -13.87
C ASP A 118 12.94 8.17 -13.61
N PHE A 119 13.32 8.22 -12.33
CA PHE A 119 14.53 8.88 -11.87
C PHE A 119 15.33 7.96 -10.95
N ASP A 120 16.64 7.92 -11.16
CA ASP A 120 17.57 7.31 -10.20
C ASP A 120 17.96 8.34 -9.14
N LEU A 121 17.86 7.94 -7.88
CA LEU A 121 18.48 8.64 -6.77
C LEU A 121 19.89 8.06 -6.57
N THR A 122 20.90 8.93 -6.57
CA THR A 122 22.30 8.53 -6.32
C THR A 122 22.46 7.90 -4.94
N SER A 123 23.42 6.97 -4.80
CA SER A 123 23.58 6.12 -3.62
C SER A 123 25.00 6.18 -3.03
N PRO A 124 25.15 6.28 -1.69
CA PRO A 124 24.15 6.75 -0.74
C PRO A 124 23.83 8.22 -1.04
N GLY A 125 22.55 8.56 -1.09
CA GLY A 125 22.06 9.88 -1.48
C GLY A 125 21.37 10.60 -0.34
N ASP A 126 21.38 11.92 -0.42
CA ASP A 126 20.62 12.81 0.44
C ASP A 126 19.56 13.53 -0.39
N LEU A 127 18.32 13.55 0.09
CA LEU A 127 17.20 14.28 -0.52
C LEU A 127 17.18 15.77 -0.14
N GLY A 128 18.00 16.17 0.84
CA GLY A 128 18.15 17.53 1.31
C GLY A 128 18.53 18.51 0.20
N GLY A 129 17.82 19.64 0.14
CA GLY A 129 18.03 20.70 -0.84
C GLY A 129 17.44 20.42 -2.23
N GLN A 130 16.88 19.23 -2.46
CA GLN A 130 16.30 18.88 -3.75
C GLN A 130 14.89 19.47 -3.91
N THR A 131 14.55 19.80 -5.16
CA THR A 131 13.18 20.06 -5.60
C THR A 131 12.81 19.04 -6.65
N LEU A 132 11.82 18.21 -6.36
CA LEU A 132 11.44 17.08 -7.18
C LEU A 132 10.04 17.29 -7.76
N GLY A 133 9.93 17.19 -9.09
CA GLY A 133 8.64 17.09 -9.77
C GLY A 133 7.98 15.72 -9.56
N PRO A 134 6.78 15.50 -10.10
CA PRO A 134 6.06 14.23 -9.97
C PRO A 134 6.79 13.09 -10.67
N GLY A 135 6.76 11.88 -10.09
CA GLY A 135 7.38 10.70 -10.69
C GLY A 135 7.82 9.62 -9.71
N VAL A 136 8.39 8.56 -10.27
CA VAL A 136 8.93 7.40 -9.53
C VAL A 136 10.44 7.56 -9.35
N TYR A 137 10.86 7.73 -8.09
CA TYR A 137 12.25 7.94 -7.69
C TYR A 137 12.81 6.67 -7.04
N LYS A 138 13.87 6.10 -7.59
CA LYS A 138 14.42 4.81 -7.12
C LYS A 138 15.84 4.93 -6.58
N ALA A 139 16.06 4.39 -5.38
CA ALA A 139 17.37 4.11 -4.81
C ALA A 139 17.47 2.62 -4.47
N THR A 140 18.58 1.96 -4.81
CA THR A 140 18.80 0.54 -4.41
C THR A 140 19.36 0.40 -3.00
N SER A 141 19.76 1.50 -2.37
CA SER A 141 20.41 1.57 -1.06
C SER A 141 19.60 2.42 -0.08
N SER A 142 20.23 2.81 1.03
CA SER A 142 19.67 3.73 2.01
C SER A 142 19.66 5.16 1.47
N ILE A 143 18.64 5.92 1.87
CA ILE A 143 18.48 7.34 1.57
C ILE A 143 18.41 8.12 2.87
N ASN A 144 19.13 9.23 2.90
CA ASN A 144 19.04 10.22 3.95
C ASN A 144 18.18 11.41 3.50
N LEU A 145 17.62 12.13 4.46
CA LEU A 145 17.07 13.46 4.27
C LEU A 145 17.67 14.37 5.33
N THR A 146 18.54 15.29 4.90
CA THR A 146 19.12 16.32 5.76
C THR A 146 18.63 17.69 5.31
N GLY A 147 17.81 18.34 6.11
CA GLY A 147 17.20 19.63 5.76
C GLY A 147 15.90 19.45 4.99
N THR A 148 15.68 20.22 3.92
CA THR A 148 14.38 20.28 3.23
C THR A 148 14.41 19.57 1.89
N LEU A 149 13.47 18.64 1.67
CA LEU A 149 13.07 18.15 0.36
C LEU A 149 11.81 18.90 -0.08
N THR A 150 11.80 19.46 -1.29
CA THR A 150 10.61 20.10 -1.85
C THR A 150 9.99 19.21 -2.93
N LEU A 151 8.68 18.98 -2.83
CA LEU A 151 7.88 18.31 -3.85
C LEU A 151 7.02 19.37 -4.56
N ASP A 152 7.24 19.54 -5.85
CA ASP A 152 6.60 20.57 -6.67
C ASP A 152 5.65 19.93 -7.67
N ALA A 153 4.35 20.14 -7.48
CA ALA A 153 3.34 19.59 -8.38
C ALA A 153 3.23 20.30 -9.73
N HIS A 154 3.95 21.42 -9.91
CA HIS A 154 3.88 22.26 -11.11
C HIS A 154 2.45 22.67 -11.49
N GLY A 155 1.57 22.84 -10.49
CA GLY A 155 0.17 23.22 -10.64
C GLY A 155 -0.82 22.06 -10.78
N ASP A 156 -0.38 20.80 -10.80
CA ASP A 156 -1.27 19.64 -10.90
C ASP A 156 -1.65 19.08 -9.51
N PRO A 157 -2.89 19.25 -9.02
CA PRO A 157 -3.29 18.71 -7.73
C PRO A 157 -3.33 17.17 -7.67
N ASN A 158 -3.28 16.49 -8.82
CA ASN A 158 -3.27 15.03 -8.90
C ASN A 158 -1.86 14.47 -9.06
N ALA A 159 -0.82 15.31 -8.98
CA ALA A 159 0.55 14.83 -9.14
C ALA A 159 0.93 13.85 -8.03
N VAL A 160 1.70 12.83 -8.40
CA VAL A 160 2.07 11.70 -7.54
C VAL A 160 3.58 11.56 -7.44
N TRP A 161 4.05 11.21 -6.24
CA TRP A 161 5.44 10.83 -5.97
C TRP A 161 5.48 9.44 -5.40
N VAL A 162 6.32 8.57 -5.97
CA VAL A 162 6.62 7.25 -5.42
C VAL A 162 8.12 7.14 -5.21
N PHE A 163 8.54 7.06 -3.96
CA PHE A 163 9.92 6.80 -3.58
C PHE A 163 10.10 5.30 -3.34
N GLN A 164 10.93 4.65 -4.15
CA GLN A 164 11.33 3.25 -3.99
C GLN A 164 12.73 3.19 -3.39
N ILE A 165 12.83 2.89 -2.10
CA ILE A 165 14.08 2.87 -1.34
C ILE A 165 14.42 1.41 -1.02
N GLY A 166 15.55 0.92 -1.52
CA GLY A 166 15.95 -0.49 -1.38
C GLY A 166 16.35 -0.90 0.04
N SER A 167 16.75 0.05 0.88
CA SER A 167 17.11 -0.18 2.28
C SER A 167 16.40 0.82 3.21
N THR A 168 17.14 1.53 4.07
CA THR A 168 16.58 2.42 5.09
C THR A 168 16.30 3.82 4.57
N LEU A 169 15.28 4.47 5.13
CA LEU A 169 15.06 5.90 5.05
C LEU A 169 15.37 6.53 6.40
N ILE A 170 16.27 7.51 6.45
CA ILE A 170 16.62 8.20 7.69
C ILE A 170 16.53 9.70 7.47
N THR A 171 15.79 10.41 8.31
CA THR A 171 15.81 11.89 8.32
C THR A 171 16.69 12.37 9.47
N ALA A 172 17.50 13.40 9.23
CA ALA A 172 18.13 14.14 10.31
C ALA A 172 17.06 14.90 11.12
N SER A 173 17.39 15.30 12.35
CA SER A 173 16.52 16.17 13.15
C SER A 173 16.20 17.48 12.41
N ASN A 174 15.00 18.01 12.61
CA ASN A 174 14.50 19.24 11.97
C ASN A 174 14.49 19.18 10.43
N SER A 175 14.32 17.99 9.85
CA SER A 175 14.16 17.87 8.40
C SER A 175 12.72 18.16 7.98
N HIS A 176 12.52 18.48 6.70
CA HIS A 176 11.21 18.83 6.16
C HIS A 176 10.97 18.15 4.80
N VAL A 177 9.75 17.66 4.60
CA VAL A 177 9.19 17.41 3.27
C VAL A 177 8.16 18.51 3.00
N LEU A 178 8.49 19.43 2.09
CA LEU A 178 7.68 20.59 1.76
C LEU A 178 6.88 20.32 0.48
N LEU A 179 5.56 20.49 0.55
CA LEU A 179 4.68 20.43 -0.61
C LEU A 179 4.46 21.83 -1.20
N THR A 180 4.57 21.95 -2.53
CA THR A 180 4.38 23.23 -3.23
C THR A 180 3.51 23.09 -4.47
N ASN A 181 2.97 24.22 -4.93
CA ASN A 181 2.26 24.36 -6.20
C ASN A 181 1.12 23.35 -6.44
N GLY A 182 0.38 23.00 -5.38
CA GLY A 182 -0.77 22.10 -5.46
C GLY A 182 -0.49 20.65 -5.07
N ALA A 183 0.73 20.31 -4.67
CA ALA A 183 1.06 18.97 -4.19
C ALA A 183 0.20 18.60 -2.96
N ALA A 184 -0.28 17.35 -2.92
CA ALA A 184 -1.14 16.84 -1.87
C ALA A 184 -0.47 15.68 -1.11
N PRO A 185 -0.56 15.65 0.23
CA PRO A 185 0.18 14.71 1.07
C PRO A 185 -0.21 13.25 0.83
N CYS A 186 -1.47 12.98 0.49
CA CYS A 186 -1.91 11.60 0.23
C CYS A 186 -1.35 11.03 -1.08
N ASN A 187 -0.84 11.87 -2.00
CA ASN A 187 -0.25 11.45 -3.28
C ASN A 187 1.26 11.20 -3.19
N VAL A 188 1.83 11.22 -1.98
CA VAL A 188 3.24 10.92 -1.74
C VAL A 188 3.35 9.55 -1.08
N PHE A 189 4.10 8.64 -1.69
CA PHE A 189 4.26 7.26 -1.23
C PHE A 189 5.73 6.92 -1.05
N TRP A 190 6.06 6.33 0.10
CA TRP A 190 7.42 5.91 0.43
C TRP A 190 7.43 4.40 0.64
N GLN A 191 7.91 3.66 -0.37
CA GLN A 191 8.18 2.24 -0.26
C GLN A 191 9.62 2.06 0.23
N VAL A 192 9.79 1.47 1.42
CA VAL A 192 11.09 1.33 2.08
C VAL A 192 11.41 -0.15 2.34
N GLY A 193 12.52 -0.61 1.78
CA GLY A 193 12.96 -2.01 1.77
C GLY A 193 13.36 -2.57 3.13
N SER A 194 13.61 -1.71 4.11
CA SER A 194 13.82 -2.12 5.50
C SER A 194 13.02 -1.26 6.46
N SER A 195 13.66 -0.34 7.16
CA SER A 195 13.06 0.50 8.20
C SER A 195 13.15 1.98 7.86
N ALA A 196 12.21 2.77 8.39
CA ALA A 196 12.25 4.22 8.34
C ALA A 196 12.50 4.80 9.73
N THR A 197 13.39 5.78 9.83
CA THR A 197 13.61 6.58 11.05
C THR A 197 13.36 8.04 10.75
N ILE A 198 12.32 8.60 11.36
CA ILE A 198 11.97 10.01 11.26
C ILE A 198 12.57 10.71 12.47
N GLY A 199 13.62 11.51 12.27
CA GLY A 199 14.38 12.20 13.29
C GLY A 199 13.55 13.22 14.07
N THR A 200 14.10 13.70 15.18
CA THR A 200 13.38 14.58 16.11
C THR A 200 12.92 15.86 15.42
N ASP A 201 11.73 16.33 15.76
CA ASP A 201 11.15 17.58 15.23
C ASP A 201 11.08 17.66 13.69
N THR A 202 11.20 16.54 12.99
CA THR A 202 11.03 16.48 11.53
C THR A 202 9.56 16.69 11.16
N THR A 203 9.30 17.49 10.12
CA THR A 203 7.99 17.58 9.47
C THR A 203 7.98 16.71 8.23
N PHE A 204 7.39 15.53 8.31
CA PHE A 204 7.37 14.56 7.23
C PHE A 204 6.00 14.50 6.55
N VAL A 205 6.00 14.14 5.27
CA VAL A 205 4.78 14.08 4.45
C VAL A 205 4.76 12.78 3.65
N GLY A 206 3.59 12.15 3.61
CA GLY A 206 3.29 11.00 2.75
C GLY A 206 3.01 9.70 3.49
N ASN A 207 2.71 8.67 2.71
CA ASN A 207 2.38 7.34 3.20
C ASN A 207 3.64 6.48 3.25
N ILE A 208 4.16 6.25 4.45
CA ILE A 208 5.35 5.44 4.69
C ILE A 208 4.93 3.97 4.77
N MET A 209 5.47 3.14 3.88
CA MET A 209 5.24 1.70 3.81
C MET A 209 6.57 0.96 3.92
N THR A 210 6.80 0.26 5.03
CA THR A 210 8.09 -0.40 5.32
C THR A 210 7.96 -1.92 5.40
N LEU A 211 9.00 -2.67 5.00
CA LEU A 211 9.07 -4.11 5.26
C LEU A 211 9.29 -4.42 6.75
N ALA A 212 10.11 -3.61 7.41
CA ALA A 212 10.42 -3.72 8.83
C ALA A 212 9.81 -2.52 9.58
N SER A 213 10.54 -1.87 10.46
CA SER A 213 9.96 -0.97 11.47
C SER A 213 9.96 0.51 11.06
N ILE A 214 9.06 1.28 11.67
CA ILE A 214 9.03 2.74 11.59
C ILE A 214 9.29 3.29 12.99
N GLY A 215 10.34 4.10 13.13
CA GLY A 215 10.59 4.87 14.35
C GLY A 215 10.36 6.35 14.08
N MET A 216 9.37 6.94 14.73
CA MET A 216 9.19 8.39 14.78
C MET A 216 9.79 8.89 16.10
N GLN A 217 10.89 9.64 15.99
CA GLN A 217 11.58 10.20 17.15
C GLN A 217 10.79 11.37 17.74
N THR A 218 11.21 11.82 18.92
CA THR A 218 10.54 12.84 19.72
C THR A 218 10.12 14.06 18.89
N GLY A 219 8.84 14.44 18.98
CA GLY A 219 8.35 15.70 18.40
C GLY A 219 8.15 15.68 16.87
N ALA A 220 8.53 14.61 16.17
CA ALA A 220 8.29 14.51 14.73
C ALA A 220 6.78 14.56 14.41
N SER A 221 6.46 15.16 13.27
CA SER A 221 5.11 15.24 12.73
C SER A 221 5.02 14.55 11.37
N LEU A 222 3.85 13.98 11.09
CA LEU A 222 3.56 13.28 9.84
C LEU A 222 2.19 13.68 9.32
N ASP A 223 2.16 14.30 8.14
CA ASP A 223 0.94 14.43 7.32
C ASP A 223 0.91 13.28 6.31
N GLY A 224 0.21 12.20 6.67
CA GLY A 224 0.26 10.93 5.97
C GLY A 224 0.04 9.75 6.90
N ARG A 225 0.78 8.66 6.67
CA ARG A 225 0.55 7.37 7.35
C ARG A 225 1.87 6.68 7.68
N ALA A 226 1.94 6.04 8.84
CA ALA A 226 3.05 5.18 9.25
C ALA A 226 2.60 3.71 9.22
N LEU A 227 2.92 3.01 8.12
CA LEU A 227 2.41 1.67 7.82
C LEU A 227 3.58 0.67 7.75
N ALA A 228 3.80 -0.06 8.85
CA ALA A 228 4.79 -1.13 8.91
C ALA A 228 4.14 -2.47 8.59
N GLN A 229 4.72 -3.21 7.63
CA GLN A 229 4.24 -4.55 7.28
C GLN A 229 4.37 -5.54 8.44
N THR A 230 3.88 -6.76 8.23
CA THR A 230 3.70 -7.81 9.25
C THR A 230 4.91 -8.09 10.15
N ALA A 231 6.15 -7.92 9.66
CA ALA A 231 7.36 -8.11 10.47
C ALA A 231 7.82 -6.86 11.26
N GLY A 232 7.21 -5.71 10.99
CA GLY A 232 7.62 -4.41 11.52
C GLY A 232 6.83 -3.92 12.72
N SER A 233 7.43 -3.06 13.53
CA SER A 233 6.75 -2.31 14.59
C SER A 233 6.73 -0.82 14.28
N VAL A 234 5.76 -0.09 14.84
CA VAL A 234 5.76 1.37 14.85
C VAL A 234 6.08 1.87 16.26
N THR A 235 7.10 2.71 16.39
CA THR A 235 7.45 3.36 17.66
C THR A 235 7.28 4.87 17.53
N LEU A 236 6.58 5.47 18.48
CA LEU A 236 6.24 6.89 18.53
C LEU A 236 6.76 7.51 19.82
N ASP A 237 7.16 8.77 19.74
CA ASP A 237 7.48 9.62 20.89
C ASP A 237 6.97 11.04 20.65
N THR A 238 5.92 11.43 21.40
CA THR A 238 5.40 12.81 21.41
C THR A 238 5.12 13.34 20.00
N ASN A 239 4.52 12.51 19.13
CA ASN A 239 4.36 12.80 17.71
C ASN A 239 2.97 13.35 17.37
N ARG A 240 2.90 14.13 16.28
CA ARG A 240 1.62 14.53 15.65
C ARG A 240 1.46 13.79 14.33
N ILE A 241 0.50 12.88 14.24
CA ILE A 241 0.23 12.13 13.01
C ILE A 241 -1.17 12.46 12.53
N THR A 242 -1.30 12.95 11.30
CA THR A 242 -2.58 13.23 10.68
C THR A 242 -2.69 12.46 9.38
N ARG A 243 -3.68 11.57 9.30
CA ARG A 243 -3.97 10.85 8.07
C ARG A 243 -4.36 11.83 6.96
N ALA A 244 -3.55 11.91 5.92
CA ALA A 244 -3.84 12.68 4.73
C ALA A 244 -5.02 12.06 3.95
N THR A 245 -6.10 12.83 3.78
CA THR A 245 -7.20 12.51 2.86
C THR A 245 -7.12 13.47 1.67
N CYS A 246 -6.92 12.96 0.45
CA CYS A 246 -7.21 13.79 -0.72
C CYS A 246 -8.64 13.51 -1.19
N ALA A 247 -9.24 14.52 -1.82
CA ALA A 247 -10.43 14.26 -2.61
C ALA A 247 -10.07 13.21 -3.66
N VAL A 248 -10.82 12.10 -3.69
CA VAL A 248 -10.76 11.19 -4.82
C VAL A 248 -11.16 12.03 -6.03
N GLY A 249 -10.18 12.36 -6.88
CA GLY A 249 -10.49 12.87 -8.21
C GLY A 249 -11.46 11.87 -8.82
N THR A 250 -12.63 12.33 -9.25
CA THR A 250 -13.56 11.51 -10.00
C THR A 250 -12.88 11.13 -11.31
N THR A 251 -12.08 10.08 -11.29
CA THR A 251 -11.59 9.46 -12.51
C THR A 251 -12.86 9.00 -13.20
N GLY A 252 -13.24 9.69 -14.27
CA GLY A 252 -14.35 9.34 -15.15
C GLY A 252 -14.06 8.05 -15.92
N GLY A 253 -13.74 6.98 -15.20
CA GLY A 253 -13.75 5.63 -15.71
C GLY A 253 -15.20 5.19 -15.74
N THR A 254 -15.78 5.13 -16.93
CA THR A 254 -17.01 4.40 -17.25
C THR A 254 -16.74 2.89 -17.08
N GLY A 255 -16.44 2.46 -15.86
CA GLY A 255 -16.51 1.06 -15.45
C GLY A 255 -17.94 0.79 -15.06
N GLY A 256 -18.71 0.17 -15.95
CA GLY A 256 -20.10 -0.22 -15.71
C GLY A 256 -20.20 -1.15 -14.50
N ALA A 257 -20.49 -0.59 -13.33
CA ALA A 257 -20.99 -1.34 -12.20
C ALA A 257 -22.47 -1.61 -12.43
N THR A 258 -22.80 -2.83 -12.84
CA THR A 258 -24.17 -3.35 -12.78
C THR A 258 -24.55 -3.49 -11.31
N THR A 259 -25.14 -2.45 -10.73
CA THR A 259 -25.75 -2.51 -9.41
C THR A 259 -27.11 -3.18 -9.52
N THR A 260 -27.20 -4.44 -9.09
CA THR A 260 -28.49 -5.06 -8.75
C THR A 260 -29.01 -4.35 -7.49
N GLY A 261 -29.97 -3.45 -7.69
CA GLY A 261 -30.55 -2.62 -6.63
C GLY A 261 -31.35 -3.44 -5.62
N GLY A 262 -30.85 -3.48 -4.39
CA GLY A 262 -31.66 -3.72 -3.19
C GLY A 262 -32.25 -2.39 -2.72
N VAL A 263 -33.58 -2.34 -2.63
CA VAL A 263 -34.32 -1.18 -2.13
C VAL A 263 -34.09 -1.03 -0.63
N VAL A 264 -33.47 0.08 -0.21
CA VAL A 264 -33.58 0.59 1.17
C VAL A 264 -34.35 1.90 1.11
N ALA A 265 -35.51 1.91 1.77
CA ALA A 265 -36.40 3.06 1.84
C ALA A 265 -35.75 4.21 2.63
N GLY A 266 -35.45 5.31 1.94
CA GLY A 266 -35.08 6.58 2.56
C GLY A 266 -36.33 7.38 2.92
N THR A 267 -36.46 7.74 4.20
CA THR A 267 -37.46 8.68 4.72
C THR A 267 -37.02 10.11 4.38
N THR A 268 -37.79 10.80 3.55
CA THR A 268 -37.63 12.25 3.33
C THR A 268 -38.44 13.03 4.35
N THR A 269 -37.74 13.76 5.23
CA THR A 269 -38.34 14.83 6.05
C THR A 269 -38.43 16.09 5.21
N GLY A 270 -39.59 16.31 4.59
CA GLY A 270 -39.96 17.57 3.94
C GLY A 270 -40.96 18.31 4.81
N GLY A 271 -40.51 19.40 5.44
CA GLY A 271 -41.38 20.28 6.22
C GLY A 271 -42.42 20.98 5.35
N LEU A 272 -43.69 20.88 5.76
CA LEU A 272 -44.78 21.69 5.25
C LEU A 272 -45.40 22.47 6.41
N ILE A 273 -45.45 23.78 6.22
CA ILE A 273 -46.18 24.75 7.04
C ILE A 273 -47.66 24.68 6.65
N ALA A 274 -48.57 24.41 7.58
CA ALA A 274 -49.95 24.90 7.54
C ALA A 274 -50.68 24.75 8.88
N GLY A 275 -51.14 25.88 9.41
CA GLY A 275 -52.52 26.11 9.85
C GLY A 275 -53.19 25.12 10.81
N THR A 276 -53.40 25.60 12.03
CA THR A 276 -54.42 25.17 13.02
C THR A 276 -55.78 24.84 12.39
N THR A 277 -56.46 23.76 12.81
CA THR A 277 -57.61 23.73 13.74
C THR A 277 -58.02 22.26 14.00
N GLY A 278 -58.48 21.96 15.22
CA GLY A 278 -58.61 20.60 15.76
C GLY A 278 -59.79 19.74 15.29
N GLY A 279 -59.79 18.51 15.78
CA GLY A 279 -60.88 17.54 15.64
C GLY A 279 -60.46 16.13 16.08
N THR A 280 -60.86 15.74 17.28
CA THR A 280 -60.74 14.39 17.87
C THR A 280 -61.62 13.38 17.12
N ALA A 281 -61.10 12.18 16.78
CA ALA A 281 -61.90 10.96 16.67
C ALA A 281 -61.03 9.68 16.66
N THR A 282 -61.64 8.63 17.20
CA THR A 282 -61.15 7.34 17.68
C THR A 282 -61.16 6.24 16.60
N GLY A 283 -60.19 5.32 16.65
CA GLY A 283 -60.37 3.86 16.46
C GLY A 283 -60.51 3.28 15.04
N GLY A 284 -59.92 2.10 14.83
CA GLY A 284 -60.37 1.15 13.81
C GLY A 284 -59.27 0.40 13.06
N THR A 285 -58.96 -0.81 13.51
CA THR A 285 -58.30 -1.89 12.74
C THR A 285 -59.10 -2.25 11.49
N THR A 286 -58.45 -2.72 10.42
CA THR A 286 -58.65 -4.03 9.72
C THR A 286 -57.84 -4.04 8.42
N GLY A 287 -57.24 -5.20 8.11
CA GLY A 287 -56.38 -5.41 6.95
C GLY A 287 -57.08 -5.43 5.59
N GLY A 288 -56.26 -5.38 4.54
CA GLY A 288 -56.68 -5.53 3.16
C GLY A 288 -55.47 -5.76 2.26
N VAL A 289 -55.31 -7.01 1.83
CA VAL A 289 -54.42 -7.45 0.76
C VAL A 289 -54.89 -6.80 -0.55
N VAL A 290 -54.00 -6.17 -1.31
CA VAL A 290 -54.29 -5.70 -2.67
C VAL A 290 -53.22 -6.21 -3.62
N ALA A 291 -53.73 -6.96 -4.60
CA ALA A 291 -53.01 -7.59 -5.69
C ALA A 291 -52.45 -6.57 -6.69
N GLY A 292 -51.30 -6.92 -7.28
CA GLY A 292 -50.62 -6.14 -8.30
C GLY A 292 -51.35 -6.14 -9.65
N THR A 293 -51.35 -4.97 -10.28
CA THR A 293 -51.74 -4.75 -11.68
C THR A 293 -50.48 -4.40 -12.48
N THR A 294 -50.16 -5.22 -13.48
CA THR A 294 -49.15 -4.91 -14.49
C THR A 294 -49.80 -4.17 -15.65
N THR A 295 -49.25 -3.02 -16.05
CA THR A 295 -49.62 -2.29 -17.26
C THR A 295 -48.47 -2.39 -18.25
N GLY A 296 -48.76 -2.96 -19.42
CA GLY A 296 -47.83 -3.05 -20.53
C GLY A 296 -47.72 -1.74 -21.31
N GLY A 297 -46.58 -1.58 -21.98
CA GLY A 297 -46.35 -0.64 -23.08
C GLY A 297 -45.29 -1.25 -23.99
N GLY A 298 -45.67 -1.56 -25.22
CA GLY A 298 -44.81 -2.17 -26.23
C GLY A 298 -44.70 -1.32 -27.49
N THR A 299 -43.51 -1.36 -28.10
CA THR A 299 -43.15 -1.09 -29.51
C THR A 299 -41.72 -1.64 -29.66
N GLY A 300 -41.25 -2.45 -30.61
CA GLY A 300 -41.75 -3.06 -31.84
C GLY A 300 -40.52 -3.41 -32.71
N GLY A 301 -40.39 -4.66 -33.19
CA GLY A 301 -39.37 -5.16 -34.14
C GLY A 301 -38.75 -6.52 -33.73
N ALA A 302 -39.41 -7.67 -33.98
CA ALA A 302 -39.31 -8.55 -35.17
C ALA A 302 -37.87 -9.08 -35.42
N LEU A 303 -37.53 -10.38 -35.39
CA LEU A 303 -38.16 -11.61 -35.94
C LEU A 303 -37.82 -12.83 -35.03
N GLY A 304 -38.79 -13.62 -34.55
CA GLY A 304 -39.15 -14.96 -35.09
C GLY A 304 -38.63 -16.12 -34.19
N GLY A 305 -39.38 -16.59 -33.18
CA GLY A 305 -40.32 -17.74 -33.22
C GLY A 305 -39.74 -18.86 -32.31
N LEU A 306 -40.46 -19.78 -31.68
CA LEU A 306 -41.87 -20.13 -31.50
C LEU A 306 -41.86 -21.28 -30.44
N LEU A 307 -42.96 -21.43 -29.68
CA LEU A 307 -43.32 -22.51 -28.72
C LEU A 307 -42.64 -22.38 -27.33
N GLY A 308 -43.33 -22.19 -26.20
CA GLY A 308 -44.71 -22.50 -25.84
C GLY A 308 -44.70 -23.59 -24.76
N GLY A 309 -45.13 -23.28 -23.52
CA GLY A 309 -45.28 -24.30 -22.48
C GLY A 309 -45.23 -23.79 -21.05
N VAL A 310 -46.30 -23.15 -20.60
CA VAL A 310 -46.64 -22.96 -19.18
C VAL A 310 -47.00 -24.31 -18.58
N LEU A 311 -46.40 -24.69 -17.45
CA LEU A 311 -47.05 -25.58 -16.48
C LEU A 311 -46.56 -25.28 -15.06
N THR A 312 -47.50 -24.82 -14.24
CA THR A 312 -47.40 -24.67 -12.80
C THR A 312 -47.87 -25.95 -12.10
N THR A 313 -47.10 -26.50 -11.17
CA THR A 313 -47.64 -27.28 -10.05
C THR A 313 -46.63 -27.32 -8.90
N GLY A 314 -47.08 -26.87 -7.72
CA GLY A 314 -46.34 -26.99 -6.46
C GLY A 314 -46.53 -28.36 -5.79
N GLY A 315 -45.81 -28.56 -4.69
CA GLY A 315 -46.07 -29.68 -3.77
C GLY A 315 -44.81 -30.23 -3.11
N THR A 316 -44.60 -29.80 -1.87
CA THR A 316 -43.88 -30.42 -0.74
C THR A 316 -43.47 -31.90 -0.86
N THR A 317 -42.28 -32.27 -0.38
CA THR A 317 -42.00 -33.05 0.87
C THR A 317 -40.49 -33.41 0.91
N GLY A 318 -39.88 -33.34 2.09
CA GLY A 318 -38.45 -33.66 2.30
C GLY A 318 -38.12 -35.15 2.24
N GLY A 319 -36.82 -35.44 2.10
CA GLY A 319 -36.29 -36.80 2.18
C GLY A 319 -34.86 -36.88 1.63
N VAL A 320 -33.93 -37.18 2.54
CA VAL A 320 -32.49 -37.35 2.35
C VAL A 320 -32.18 -38.59 1.49
N LEU A 321 -31.11 -38.52 0.70
CA LEU A 321 -30.05 -39.53 0.43
C LEU A 321 -29.66 -39.62 -1.04
N GLY A 322 -28.35 -39.66 -1.25
CA GLY A 322 -27.69 -39.70 -2.54
C GLY A 322 -27.91 -41.00 -3.32
N GLY A 323 -27.51 -40.94 -4.58
CA GLY A 323 -27.56 -42.10 -5.46
C GLY A 323 -27.26 -41.71 -6.90
N VAL A 324 -26.01 -41.93 -7.28
CA VAL A 324 -25.47 -41.89 -8.64
C VAL A 324 -26.31 -42.72 -9.61
N ILE A 325 -26.64 -42.16 -10.78
CA ILE A 325 -26.88 -42.95 -12.01
C ILE A 325 -26.17 -42.25 -13.18
N ALA A 326 -25.21 -42.97 -13.76
CA ALA A 326 -24.60 -42.67 -15.04
C ALA A 326 -25.49 -43.20 -16.19
N GLY A 327 -25.51 -42.50 -17.32
CA GLY A 327 -26.19 -42.94 -18.54
C GLY A 327 -25.97 -41.98 -19.71
N SER A 328 -24.95 -42.28 -20.49
CA SER A 328 -24.36 -41.54 -21.63
C SER A 328 -25.16 -41.56 -22.94
N THR A 329 -24.89 -40.59 -23.83
CA THR A 329 -24.66 -40.72 -25.30
C THR A 329 -24.32 -39.31 -25.82
N GLY A 330 -23.13 -38.97 -26.33
CA GLY A 330 -22.39 -39.38 -27.55
C GLY A 330 -21.87 -38.06 -28.19
N GLY A 331 -20.76 -37.91 -28.91
CA GLY A 331 -19.71 -38.77 -29.45
C GLY A 331 -18.72 -37.91 -30.29
N THR A 332 -17.75 -38.57 -30.94
CA THR A 332 -16.61 -38.11 -31.78
C THR A 332 -15.29 -37.87 -31.02
N GLY A 333 -14.13 -38.48 -31.31
CA GLY A 333 -13.71 -39.52 -32.28
C GLY A 333 -12.20 -39.36 -32.61
N GLY A 334 -11.41 -40.46 -32.55
CA GLY A 334 -10.02 -40.59 -33.08
C GLY A 334 -8.95 -40.86 -32.00
N ALA A 335 -8.61 -42.11 -31.63
CA ALA A 335 -7.61 -43.03 -32.25
C ALA A 335 -6.16 -42.50 -32.14
N THR A 336 -5.15 -43.18 -31.56
CA THR A 336 -4.74 -44.60 -31.71
C THR A 336 -3.79 -45.10 -30.59
N THR A 337 -4.01 -46.36 -30.16
CA THR A 337 -3.06 -47.47 -29.84
C THR A 337 -1.92 -47.27 -28.82
N GLY A 338 -1.63 -48.18 -27.88
CA GLY A 338 -2.11 -49.53 -27.56
C GLY A 338 -1.36 -49.97 -26.29
N GLY A 339 -2.02 -50.59 -25.30
CA GLY A 339 -2.07 -52.04 -25.12
C GLY A 339 -0.98 -52.47 -24.11
N GLY A 340 -1.24 -53.15 -23.01
CA GLY A 340 -2.45 -53.74 -22.45
C GLY A 340 -2.04 -54.62 -21.26
N THR A 341 -3.01 -54.84 -20.36
CA THR A 341 -3.32 -56.11 -19.64
C THR A 341 -2.23 -56.75 -18.76
N THR A 342 -2.46 -57.20 -17.53
CA THR A 342 -3.65 -57.74 -16.83
C THR A 342 -3.19 -57.97 -15.37
N GLY A 343 -3.97 -57.61 -14.33
CA GLY A 343 -4.97 -58.48 -13.69
C GLY A 343 -4.28 -59.44 -12.70
N GLY A 344 -4.63 -59.59 -11.42
CA GLY A 344 -5.72 -59.11 -10.57
C GLY A 344 -5.82 -60.05 -9.36
N THR A 345 -6.46 -59.57 -8.27
CA THR A 345 -7.16 -60.36 -7.21
C THR A 345 -6.29 -61.22 -6.25
N THR A 346 -6.52 -61.42 -4.93
CA THR A 346 -7.69 -61.28 -4.02
C THR A 346 -7.27 -61.69 -2.58
N GLY A 347 -8.01 -61.19 -1.55
CA GLY A 347 -8.30 -61.86 -0.25
C GLY A 347 -7.27 -61.65 0.87
N GLY A 348 -7.57 -61.16 2.09
CA GLY A 348 -8.59 -61.57 3.08
C GLY A 348 -7.97 -62.61 4.05
N GLY A 349 -8.01 -62.61 5.38
CA GLY A 349 -8.72 -61.86 6.42
C GLY A 349 -8.16 -62.23 7.82
N ASP A 350 -8.94 -61.88 8.86
CA ASP A 350 -8.66 -61.68 10.29
C ASP A 350 -8.24 -62.86 11.21
N HIS A 351 -8.05 -62.51 12.51
CA HIS A 351 -8.20 -63.23 13.81
C HIS A 351 -6.93 -63.07 14.69
N GLY A 352 -6.90 -62.74 15.99
CA GLY A 352 -7.89 -62.61 17.09
C GLY A 352 -7.29 -63.20 18.41
N GLY A 353 -7.47 -62.55 19.56
CA GLY A 353 -7.26 -63.09 20.95
C GLY A 353 -5.99 -62.61 21.70
N GLU A 354 -6.06 -61.68 22.68
CA GLU A 354 -6.37 -61.82 24.14
C GLU A 354 -5.21 -62.50 24.96
N HIS A 355 -4.70 -62.06 26.13
CA HIS A 355 -5.24 -61.39 27.33
C HIS A 355 -4.16 -60.72 28.25
N GLY A 356 -4.61 -59.73 29.05
CA GLY A 356 -4.35 -59.49 30.50
C GLY A 356 -2.97 -58.96 30.95
N GLY A 357 -2.82 -58.12 31.98
CA GLY A 357 -3.70 -57.51 32.98
C GLY A 357 -2.83 -56.74 34.01
N ASP A 358 -3.42 -55.75 34.69
CA ASP A 358 -2.78 -54.66 35.45
C ASP A 358 -2.04 -54.98 36.77
N HIS A 359 -1.17 -54.00 37.14
CA HIS A 359 -0.97 -53.33 38.46
C HIS A 359 0.44 -53.38 39.08
N GLY A 360 0.92 -52.21 39.52
CA GLY A 360 1.82 -52.07 40.68
C GLY A 360 2.82 -50.91 40.63
N ASP A 361 2.50 -49.81 41.32
CA ASP A 361 3.43 -48.75 41.74
C ASP A 361 4.47 -49.26 42.76
N HIS A 362 5.67 -48.65 42.75
CA HIS A 362 6.54 -48.24 43.89
C HIS A 362 8.03 -48.31 43.54
N GLY A 363 8.81 -47.28 43.91
CA GLY A 363 10.25 -47.42 44.17
C GLY A 363 11.10 -46.16 43.98
N ASP A 364 11.26 -45.38 45.05
CA ASP A 364 12.34 -44.42 45.25
C ASP A 364 13.72 -45.12 45.30
N HIS A 365 14.75 -44.46 44.76
CA HIS A 365 16.16 -44.73 45.09
C HIS A 365 16.94 -43.42 45.20
N GLY A 366 17.62 -43.26 46.34
CA GLY A 366 18.57 -42.18 46.62
C GLY A 366 20.05 -42.63 46.64
N GLY A 367 20.92 -41.67 46.99
CA GLY A 367 22.38 -41.79 47.21
C GLY A 367 23.21 -41.27 46.03
N ASP A 368 24.32 -40.56 46.17
CA ASP A 368 25.13 -40.16 47.32
C ASP A 368 26.21 -39.16 46.86
N HIS A 369 26.68 -38.32 47.81
CA HIS A 369 28.01 -37.65 47.96
C HIS A 369 28.76 -36.93 46.81
N GLY A 370 29.24 -35.72 47.13
CA GLY A 370 30.38 -35.09 46.43
C GLY A 370 30.65 -33.61 46.77
N ASP A 371 31.10 -33.32 48.00
CA ASP A 371 31.72 -32.05 48.39
C ASP A 371 33.02 -31.78 47.61
N HIS A 372 33.21 -30.55 47.11
CA HIS A 372 34.53 -29.92 47.00
C HIS A 372 34.40 -28.40 47.14
N GLY A 373 34.85 -27.89 48.29
CA GLY A 373 35.09 -26.48 48.54
C GLY A 373 36.31 -25.95 47.77
N GLY A 374 36.25 -24.66 47.47
CA GLY A 374 37.38 -23.85 47.02
C GLY A 374 37.38 -22.54 47.77
N GLU A 375 38.09 -22.51 48.90
CA GLU A 375 38.50 -21.29 49.59
C GLU A 375 39.81 -20.77 48.99
N HIS A 376 39.84 -19.49 48.60
CA HIS A 376 41.02 -18.60 48.60
C HIS A 376 40.42 -17.19 48.85
N GLY A 377 40.80 -16.37 49.84
CA GLY A 377 42.01 -16.31 50.64
C GLY A 377 42.83 -15.08 50.24
N GLY A 378 42.76 -14.00 51.04
CA GLY A 378 43.67 -12.83 51.04
C GLY A 378 43.38 -11.76 49.97
N ASP A 379 43.54 -10.46 50.18
CA ASP A 379 44.21 -9.76 51.28
C ASP A 379 43.81 -8.27 51.28
N HIS A 380 44.00 -7.62 52.43
CA HIS A 380 43.85 -6.18 52.66
C HIS A 380 44.91 -5.35 51.94
N GLY A 381 44.58 -4.08 51.64
CA GLY A 381 45.56 -3.08 51.19
C GLY A 381 44.96 -1.67 51.18
N ASP A 382 45.00 -1.03 52.34
CA ASP A 382 44.79 0.40 52.56
C ASP A 382 46.03 1.22 52.10
N HIS A 383 45.95 2.55 52.18
CA HIS A 383 46.94 3.62 51.83
C HIS A 383 46.62 4.32 50.49
N GLY A 384 46.43 5.64 50.38
CA GLY A 384 46.75 6.77 51.27
C GLY A 384 47.75 7.72 50.60
N GLY A 385 47.45 9.03 50.61
CA GLY A 385 48.38 10.14 50.35
C GLY A 385 48.47 10.62 48.90
N GLU A 386 47.94 11.79 48.52
CA GLU A 386 48.37 13.18 48.81
C GLU A 386 49.51 13.73 47.93
N HIS A 387 49.38 15.03 47.65
CA HIS A 387 50.28 15.98 46.98
C HIS A 387 50.21 16.00 45.44
N GLY A 388 49.97 17.13 44.76
CA GLY A 388 50.08 18.53 45.14
C GLY A 388 50.91 19.26 44.08
N GLY A 389 50.50 20.46 43.65
CA GLY A 389 51.33 21.28 42.76
C GLY A 389 50.58 22.37 42.00
N ASP A 390 50.28 23.47 42.69
CA ASP A 390 50.09 24.82 42.14
C ASP A 390 51.15 25.20 41.10
N GLN A 391 50.78 25.98 40.08
CA GLN A 391 51.24 27.35 39.72
C GLN A 391 50.20 27.93 38.73
N GLY A 392 49.59 29.12 38.86
CA GLY A 392 50.10 30.38 39.38
C GLY A 392 50.61 31.23 38.21
N GLY A 393 49.84 32.21 37.73
CA GLY A 393 50.26 33.11 36.65
C GLY A 393 49.20 34.11 36.22
N ASP A 394 49.07 35.18 37.00
CA ASP A 394 48.23 36.36 36.78
C ASP A 394 49.08 37.48 36.15
N CYS A 395 48.64 38.07 35.03
CA CYS A 395 48.99 39.41 34.47
C CYS A 395 48.41 39.52 33.04
N GLY A 396 47.73 40.56 32.57
CA GLY A 396 47.49 41.92 33.04
C GLY A 396 47.48 42.86 31.80
N CYS A 397 46.45 43.70 31.72
CA CYS A 397 46.39 45.01 31.04
C CYS A 397 46.24 45.12 29.50
N ASP A 398 45.03 45.53 29.10
CA ASP A 398 44.66 46.86 28.54
C ASP A 398 45.21 47.45 27.21
N GLU A 399 44.29 48.21 26.59
CA GLU A 399 44.41 49.32 25.62
C GLU A 399 44.43 49.14 24.07
N SER A 400 43.35 49.69 23.49
CA SER A 400 43.28 50.56 22.28
C SER A 400 43.36 49.91 20.88
N GLY A 401 42.59 50.32 19.86
CA GLY A 401 41.70 51.46 19.70
C GLY A 401 40.91 51.42 18.38
N SER A 402 39.97 52.35 18.28
CA SER A 402 39.14 52.72 17.13
C SER A 402 39.90 53.02 15.83
N TRP A 403 39.34 52.65 14.67
CA TRP A 403 38.87 53.51 13.56
C TRP A 403 37.95 52.72 12.65
#